data_AF-A0A7V8CC24-F1
#
_entry.id   AF-A0A7V8CC24-F1
#
_cell.length_a   1.000
_cell.length_b   1.000
_cell.length_c   1.000
_cell.angle_alpha   90.00
_cell.angle_beta   90.00
_cell.angle_gamma   90.00
#
_symmetry.space_group_name_H-M   'P 1'
#
loop_
_entity.id
_entity.type
_entity.pdbx_description
1 polymer ?
#
loop_
_entity_poly.entity_id
_entity_poly.type
_entity_poly.pdbx_seq_one_letter_code
_entity_poly.pdbx_strand_id
1 'polypeptide(L)'
;MKWGRSQKYQNRDRHIYALLFSNGCVYVGQTVNLKDREQQHRRSGGWKQSFTFHSLDTVHGTQAQAEDYEFAWRNVANRAGHTIYGLAPNIVVSATKKMTFERQNIARGKVWPLKKRWKPWPWATAASVALPLLWWIAQ
;
A
#
# COMPACT_ATOMS: atom_id res chain seq x y z
N MET A 1 11.17 27.61 -15.38
CA MET A 1 9.97 27.25 -16.17
C MET A 1 8.87 26.75 -15.25
N LYS A 2 7.71 27.42 -15.21
CA LYS A 2 6.58 27.06 -14.35
C LYS A 2 5.66 26.09 -15.09
N TRP A 3 5.98 24.82 -15.02
CA TRP A 3 5.20 23.76 -15.66
C TRP A 3 3.81 23.70 -14.99
N GLY A 4 2.76 24.13 -15.67
CA GLY A 4 1.38 24.08 -15.15
C GLY A 4 0.75 22.69 -15.26
N ARG A 5 -0.48 22.62 -15.78
CA ARG A 5 -1.22 21.35 -16.00
C ARG A 5 -0.53 20.35 -16.94
N SER A 6 0.49 20.76 -17.70
CA SER A 6 1.26 19.89 -18.60
C SER A 6 2.25 18.97 -17.88
N GLN A 7 2.51 19.22 -16.58
CA GLN A 7 3.44 18.43 -15.75
C GLN A 7 3.18 16.92 -15.73
N LYS A 8 1.94 16.49 -15.94
CA LYS A 8 1.57 15.08 -15.97
C LYS A 8 2.04 14.34 -17.24
N TYR A 9 2.22 15.06 -18.34
CA TYR A 9 2.61 14.50 -19.63
C TYR A 9 4.13 14.53 -19.87
N GLN A 10 4.87 15.21 -19.00
CA GLN A 10 6.33 15.29 -19.12
C GLN A 10 6.97 13.99 -18.62
N ASN A 11 7.90 13.49 -19.43
CA ASN A 11 8.82 12.42 -19.05
C ASN A 11 9.85 12.96 -18.08
N ARG A 12 9.92 12.34 -16.91
CA ARG A 12 10.87 12.65 -15.85
C ARG A 12 10.89 11.50 -14.86
N ASP A 13 11.86 11.55 -13.96
CA ASP A 13 11.95 10.58 -12.88
C ASP A 13 10.78 10.78 -11.93
N ARG A 14 10.06 9.68 -11.71
CA ARG A 14 8.95 9.56 -10.79
C ARG A 14 9.25 8.40 -9.87
N HIS A 15 9.27 8.69 -8.59
CA HIS A 15 9.58 7.72 -7.56
C HIS A 15 8.28 7.13 -7.02
N ILE A 16 8.21 5.80 -6.99
CA ILE A 16 7.17 5.07 -6.29
C ILE A 16 7.62 4.90 -4.85
N TYR A 17 6.72 5.16 -3.91
CA TYR A 17 6.99 5.05 -2.48
C TYR A 17 5.85 4.36 -1.75
N ALA A 18 6.15 3.84 -0.57
CA ALA A 18 5.19 3.26 0.36
C ALA A 18 5.23 3.97 1.72
N LEU A 19 4.06 4.09 2.33
CA LEU A 19 3.90 4.38 3.76
C LEU A 19 3.51 3.08 4.45
N LEU A 20 4.37 2.59 5.35
CA LEU A 20 4.12 1.39 6.14
C LEU A 20 3.51 1.78 7.48
N PHE A 21 2.31 1.28 7.76
CA PHE A 21 1.64 1.51 9.04
C PHE A 21 1.86 0.31 9.98
N SER A 22 1.90 0.56 11.29
CA SER A 22 2.13 -0.47 12.31
C SER A 22 1.09 -1.60 12.29
N ASN A 23 -0.16 -1.27 11.92
CA ASN A 23 -1.26 -2.21 11.77
C ASN A 23 -1.16 -3.13 10.53
N GLY A 24 -0.06 -3.03 9.76
CA GLY A 24 0.16 -3.85 8.57
C GLY A 24 -0.49 -3.33 7.29
N CYS A 25 -1.18 -2.18 7.36
CA CYS A 25 -1.67 -1.49 6.18
C CYS A 25 -0.52 -0.75 5.46
N VAL A 26 -0.70 -0.51 4.17
CA VAL A 26 0.27 0.17 3.30
C VAL A 26 -0.46 1.13 2.39
N TYR A 27 0.02 2.36 2.30
CA TYR A 27 -0.31 3.28 1.22
C TYR A 27 0.82 3.25 0.20
N VAL A 28 0.50 3.20 -1.09
CA VAL A 28 1.48 3.31 -2.19
C VAL A 28 1.11 4.52 -3.04
N GLY A 29 2.09 5.37 -3.31
CA GLY A 29 1.93 6.56 -4.13
C GLY A 29 3.14 6.83 -5.01
N GLN A 30 3.00 7.80 -5.91
CA GLN A 30 4.10 8.33 -6.71
C GLN A 30 4.38 9.81 -6.41
N THR A 31 5.64 10.23 -6.61
CA THR A 31 6.08 11.63 -6.51
C THR A 31 7.29 11.89 -7.39
N VAL A 32 7.53 13.15 -7.71
CA VAL A 32 8.79 13.59 -8.36
C VAL A 32 9.87 13.96 -7.36
N ASN A 33 9.51 14.20 -6.09
CA ASN A 33 10.43 14.47 -5.00
C ASN A 33 9.98 13.71 -3.74
N LEU A 34 10.81 12.77 -3.28
CA LEU A 34 10.52 11.94 -2.11
C LEU A 34 10.54 12.76 -0.81
N LYS A 35 11.49 13.68 -0.64
CA LYS A 35 11.65 14.46 0.59
C LYS A 35 10.46 15.38 0.84
N ASP A 36 10.06 16.12 -0.19
CA ASP A 36 8.91 17.03 -0.11
C ASP A 36 7.62 16.26 0.18
N ARG A 37 7.47 15.09 -0.46
CA ARG A 37 6.29 14.25 -0.30
C ARG A 37 6.22 13.60 1.08
N GLU A 38 7.34 13.14 1.62
CA GLU A 38 7.41 12.63 2.98
C GLU A 38 7.02 13.73 3.98
N GLN A 39 7.60 14.92 3.86
CA GLN A 39 7.28 16.05 4.73
C GLN A 39 5.79 16.43 4.63
N GLN A 40 5.22 16.40 3.43
CA GLN A 40 3.79 16.64 3.22
C GLN A 40 2.93 15.61 3.97
N HIS A 41 3.23 14.32 3.88
CA HIS A 41 2.48 13.30 4.61
C HIS A 41 2.58 13.47 6.13
N ARG A 42 3.76 13.84 6.63
CA ARG A 42 3.99 14.06 8.06
C ARG A 42 3.26 15.29 8.60
N ARG A 43 3.16 16.37 7.81
CA ARG A 43 2.56 17.65 8.25
C ARG A 43 1.06 17.75 8.01
N SER A 44 0.59 17.33 6.83
CA SER A 44 -0.77 17.59 6.36
C SER A 44 -1.40 16.42 5.60
N GLY A 45 -0.82 15.22 5.69
CA GLY A 45 -1.30 14.03 5.00
C GLY A 45 -2.61 13.46 5.53
N GLY A 46 -3.07 13.90 6.71
CA GLY A 46 -4.33 13.44 7.31
C GLY A 46 -4.30 12.00 7.86
N TRP A 47 -3.12 11.39 7.95
CA TRP A 47 -2.96 10.06 8.54
C TRP A 47 -3.05 10.15 10.06
N LYS A 48 -3.93 9.34 10.66
CA LYS A 48 -4.08 9.25 12.12
C LYS A 48 -3.07 8.30 12.79
N GLN A 49 -2.29 7.58 12.00
CA GLN A 49 -1.34 6.57 12.47
C GLN A 49 0.08 6.97 12.07
N SER A 50 1.06 6.59 12.89
CA SER A 50 2.46 6.69 12.54
C SER A 50 2.77 5.76 11.37
N PHE A 51 3.72 6.18 10.53
CA PHE A 51 4.15 5.42 9.38
C PHE A 51 5.67 5.53 9.18
N THR A 52 6.23 4.54 8.50
CA THR A 52 7.59 4.62 7.94
C THR A 52 7.49 4.87 6.44
N PHE A 53 8.26 5.82 5.93
CA PHE A 53 8.30 6.18 4.52
C PHE A 53 9.42 5.39 3.82
N HIS A 54 9.10 4.68 2.74
CA HIS A 54 10.06 3.90 1.96
C HIS A 54 9.96 4.19 0.47
N SER A 55 11.10 4.41 -0.18
CA SER A 55 11.19 4.37 -1.64
C SER A 55 11.15 2.92 -2.12
N LEU A 56 10.40 2.67 -3.19
CA LEU A 56 10.23 1.33 -3.79
C LEU A 56 10.90 1.23 -5.15
N ASP A 57 10.71 2.24 -6.00
CA ASP A 57 11.10 2.19 -7.40
C ASP A 57 11.26 3.60 -7.97
N THR A 58 11.96 3.71 -9.09
CA THR A 58 12.06 4.94 -9.88
C THR A 58 11.75 4.63 -11.33
N VAL A 59 10.81 5.37 -11.90
CA VAL A 59 10.32 5.21 -13.27
C VAL A 59 10.56 6.50 -14.00
N HIS A 60 11.26 6.44 -15.12
CA HIS A 60 11.36 7.57 -16.04
C HIS A 60 10.17 7.57 -16.99
N GLY A 61 9.25 8.53 -16.85
CA GLY A 61 8.09 8.60 -17.72
C GLY A 61 7.01 9.60 -17.32
N THR A 62 5.85 9.45 -17.94
CA THR A 62 4.66 10.26 -17.66
C THR A 62 4.02 9.89 -16.33
N GLN A 63 3.10 10.73 -15.85
CA GLN A 63 2.33 10.42 -14.65
C GLN A 63 1.47 9.16 -14.83
N ALA A 64 0.86 8.97 -16.01
CA ALA A 64 0.03 7.80 -16.29
C ALA A 64 0.85 6.50 -16.19
N GLN A 65 2.06 6.48 -16.75
CA GLN A 65 2.97 5.35 -16.61
C GLN A 65 3.36 5.11 -15.15
N ALA A 66 3.68 6.15 -14.39
CA ALA A 66 3.97 5.99 -12.96
C ALA A 66 2.76 5.49 -12.16
N GLU A 67 1.53 5.86 -12.54
CA GLU A 67 0.30 5.32 -11.94
C GLU A 67 0.15 3.81 -12.22
N ASP A 68 0.55 3.31 -13.38
CA ASP A 68 0.56 1.86 -13.65
C ASP A 68 1.52 1.11 -12.73
N TYR A 69 2.71 1.68 -12.49
CA TYR A 69 3.65 1.14 -11.50
C TYR A 69 3.10 1.23 -10.08
N GLU A 70 2.41 2.31 -9.73
CA GLU A 70 1.74 2.46 -8.44
C GLU A 70 0.72 1.33 -8.22
N PHE A 71 -0.15 1.06 -9.19
CA PHE A 71 -1.11 -0.05 -9.11
C PHE A 71 -0.43 -1.42 -9.06
N ALA A 72 0.63 -1.62 -9.84
CA ALA A 72 1.43 -2.84 -9.79
C ALA A 72 2.03 -3.07 -8.39
N TRP A 73 2.62 -2.04 -7.78
CA TRP A 73 3.18 -2.11 -6.43
C TRP A 73 2.13 -2.33 -5.34
N ARG A 74 0.92 -1.76 -5.48
CA ARG A 74 -0.21 -2.08 -4.59
C ARG A 74 -0.55 -3.57 -4.63
N ASN A 75 -0.54 -4.18 -5.82
CA ASN A 75 -0.77 -5.61 -5.97
C ASN A 75 0.37 -6.45 -5.37
N VAL A 76 1.64 -6.05 -5.57
CA VAL A 76 2.81 -6.69 -4.96
C VAL A 76 2.72 -6.64 -3.42
N ALA A 77 2.39 -5.49 -2.84
CA ALA A 77 2.18 -5.34 -1.41
C ALA A 77 1.04 -6.23 -0.88
N ASN A 78 -0.09 -6.29 -1.61
CA ASN A 78 -1.22 -7.15 -1.24
C ASN A 78 -0.84 -8.65 -1.26
N ARG A 79 -0.09 -9.09 -2.28
CA ARG A 79 0.48 -10.45 -2.37
C ARG A 79 1.47 -10.75 -1.24
N ALA A 80 2.16 -9.73 -0.73
CA ALA A 80 3.04 -9.81 0.44
C ALA A 80 2.29 -9.76 1.79
N GLY A 81 0.96 -9.79 1.78
CA GLY A 81 0.13 -9.87 2.98
C GLY A 81 -0.26 -8.52 3.59
N HIS A 82 -0.04 -7.42 2.89
CA HIS A 82 -0.49 -6.10 3.35
C HIS A 82 -1.93 -5.80 2.92
N THR A 83 -2.57 -4.89 3.65
CA THR A 83 -3.85 -4.27 3.28
C THR A 83 -3.58 -2.89 2.68
N ILE A 84 -4.21 -2.55 1.55
CA ILE A 84 -3.88 -1.33 0.82
C ILE A 84 -4.80 -0.18 1.22
N TYR A 85 -4.21 0.94 1.64
CA TYR A 85 -4.91 2.21 1.79
C TYR A 85 -4.88 3.01 0.48
N GLY A 86 -6.04 3.56 0.11
CA GLY A 86 -6.19 4.43 -1.05
C GLY A 86 -6.22 5.91 -0.70
N LEU A 87 -6.79 6.26 0.46
CA LEU A 87 -6.92 7.65 0.91
C LEU A 87 -6.79 7.73 2.43
N ALA A 88 -6.24 8.85 2.91
CA ALA A 88 -6.29 9.20 4.31
C ALA A 88 -7.68 9.74 4.69
N PRO A 89 -8.18 9.45 5.90
CA PRO A 89 -7.68 8.45 6.85
C PRO A 89 -8.26 7.05 6.56
N ASN A 90 -7.40 6.03 6.59
CA ASN A 90 -7.75 4.60 6.70
C ASN A 90 -8.73 4.02 5.67
N ILE A 91 -8.87 4.63 4.48
CA ILE A 91 -9.73 4.07 3.42
C ILE A 91 -9.04 2.91 2.73
N VAL A 92 -9.53 1.70 2.98
CA VAL A 92 -9.03 0.47 2.34
C VAL A 92 -9.55 0.36 0.91
N VAL A 93 -8.67 -0.01 -0.01
CA VAL A 93 -9.01 -0.25 -1.42
C VAL A 93 -8.56 -1.63 -1.87
N SER A 94 -9.28 -2.21 -2.82
CA SER A 94 -8.84 -3.45 -3.46
C SER A 94 -7.68 -3.15 -4.41
N ALA A 95 -6.57 -3.87 -4.24
CA ALA A 95 -5.43 -3.82 -5.13
C ALA A 95 -5.70 -4.47 -6.49
N THR A 96 -6.69 -5.38 -6.58
CA THR A 96 -6.93 -6.20 -7.77
C THR A 96 -7.92 -5.57 -8.74
N LYS A 97 -8.88 -4.77 -8.25
CA LYS A 97 -9.96 -4.17 -9.07
C LYS A 97 -9.48 -3.30 -10.23
N LYS A 98 -8.26 -2.74 -10.14
CA LYS A 98 -7.67 -1.86 -11.17
C LYS A 98 -6.49 -2.50 -11.90
N MET A 99 -6.35 -3.83 -11.87
CA MET A 99 -5.24 -4.50 -12.54
C MET A 99 -5.54 -4.71 -14.03
N THR A 100 -4.69 -4.16 -14.90
CA THR A 100 -4.64 -4.44 -16.34
C THR A 100 -3.54 -5.47 -16.64
N PHE A 101 -3.47 -5.99 -17.87
CA PHE A 101 -2.39 -6.90 -18.28
C PHE A 101 -1.00 -6.28 -18.09
N GLU A 102 -0.82 -5.01 -18.48
CA GLU A 102 0.44 -4.27 -18.32
C GLU A 102 0.83 -4.17 -16.84
N ARG A 103 -0.10 -3.76 -15.97
CA ARG A 103 0.13 -3.68 -14.52
C ARG A 103 0.48 -5.03 -13.92
N GLN A 104 -0.14 -6.11 -14.40
CA GLN A 104 0.18 -7.47 -13.97
C GLN A 104 1.59 -7.86 -14.40
N ASN A 105 1.98 -7.53 -15.63
CA ASN A 105 3.32 -7.80 -16.13
C ASN A 105 4.39 -7.07 -15.30
N ILE A 106 4.18 -5.77 -15.02
CA ILE A 106 5.05 -5.00 -14.11
C ILE A 106 5.11 -5.70 -12.74
N ALA A 107 3.96 -6.05 -12.15
CA ALA A 107 3.90 -6.68 -10.83
C ALA A 107 4.57 -8.07 -10.75
N ARG A 108 4.68 -8.80 -11.88
CA ARG A 108 5.39 -10.09 -11.93
C ARG A 108 6.91 -9.91 -11.81
N GLY A 109 7.45 -8.83 -12.35
CA GLY A 109 8.88 -8.50 -12.29
C GLY A 109 9.32 -7.84 -10.98
N LYS A 110 8.45 -7.72 -9.98
CA LYS A 110 8.71 -6.99 -8.74
C LYS A 110 8.53 -7.90 -7.53
N VAL A 111 9.36 -7.69 -6.52
CA VAL A 111 9.32 -8.39 -5.24
C VAL A 111 9.19 -7.35 -4.14
N TRP A 112 8.30 -7.60 -3.18
CA TRP A 112 8.16 -6.72 -2.02
C TRP A 112 9.47 -6.72 -1.21
N PRO A 113 10.16 -5.57 -1.08
CA PRO A 113 11.50 -5.52 -0.50
C PRO A 113 11.49 -5.56 1.04
N LEU A 114 10.30 -5.47 1.65
CA LEU A 114 10.12 -5.34 3.10
C LEU A 114 9.61 -6.66 3.69
N LYS A 115 9.65 -6.78 5.03
CA LYS A 115 9.20 -7.99 5.74
C LYS A 115 7.78 -8.35 5.32
N LYS A 116 7.62 -9.52 4.68
CA LYS A 116 6.32 -10.08 4.32
C LYS A 116 5.50 -10.30 5.59
N ARG A 117 4.20 -10.03 5.51
CA ARG A 117 3.26 -10.34 6.60
C ARG A 117 2.52 -11.62 6.25
N TRP A 118 2.45 -12.52 7.21
CA TRP A 118 1.52 -13.63 7.14
C TRP A 118 0.10 -13.10 7.39
N LYS A 119 -0.80 -13.31 6.43
CA LYS A 119 -2.24 -13.16 6.67
C LYS A 119 -2.71 -14.47 7.31
N PRO A 120 -3.23 -14.46 8.56
CA PRO A 120 -3.87 -15.66 9.09
C PRO A 120 -5.02 -16.03 8.16
N TRP A 121 -5.10 -17.31 7.78
CA TRP A 121 -6.23 -17.83 7.01
C TRP A 121 -7.51 -17.66 7.87
N PRO A 122 -8.68 -17.32 7.30
CA PRO A 122 -9.85 -16.90 8.10
C PRO A 122 -10.43 -18.00 9.00
N TRP A 123 -10.03 -19.27 8.84
CA TRP A 123 -10.41 -20.35 9.76
C TRP A 123 -9.48 -20.49 10.98
N ALA A 124 -8.31 -19.85 10.98
CA ALA A 124 -7.37 -19.90 12.11
C ALA A 124 -7.82 -19.10 13.34
N THR A 125 -8.88 -18.28 13.22
CA THR A 125 -9.47 -17.52 14.33
C THR A 125 -10.73 -18.16 14.92
N ALA A 126 -11.19 -19.31 14.41
CA ALA A 126 -12.42 -19.96 14.88
C ALA A 126 -12.22 -20.90 16.09
N ALA A 127 -10.99 -21.14 16.54
CA ALA A 127 -10.68 -22.21 17.51
C ALA A 127 -10.56 -21.76 18.99
N SER A 128 -10.99 -20.55 19.37
CA SER A 128 -10.76 -20.05 20.75
C SER A 128 -12.01 -19.76 21.58
N VAL A 129 -13.21 -20.15 21.14
CA VAL A 129 -14.43 -20.03 21.96
C VAL A 129 -15.17 -21.36 22.01
N ALA A 130 -14.61 -22.30 22.77
CA ALA A 130 -15.34 -23.47 23.28
C ALA A 130 -14.70 -23.89 24.62
N LEU A 131 -14.83 -23.04 25.64
CA LEU A 131 -14.70 -23.49 27.02
C LEU A 131 -16.08 -24.03 27.45
N PRO A 132 -16.20 -25.31 27.84
CA PRO A 132 -17.48 -25.86 28.28
C PRO A 132 -17.82 -25.32 29.67
N LEU A 133 -18.82 -24.44 29.73
CA LEU A 133 -19.60 -24.11 30.92
C LEU A 133 -20.47 -25.33 31.29
N LEU A 134 -19.87 -26.34 31.93
CA LEU A 134 -20.58 -27.50 32.50
C LEU A 134 -20.03 -27.80 33.91
N TRP A 135 -20.08 -26.80 34.79
CA TRP A 135 -19.73 -26.95 36.22
C TRP A 135 -20.69 -26.14 37.11
N TRP A 136 -22.00 -26.22 36.86
CA TRP A 136 -22.99 -25.57 37.74
C TRP A 136 -24.36 -26.24 37.75
N ILE A 137 -24.43 -27.56 37.96
CA ILE A 137 -25.63 -28.25 38.48
C ILE A 137 -25.16 -29.41 39.37
N ALA A 138 -24.83 -29.14 40.63
CA ALA A 138 -24.87 -30.11 41.73
C ALA A 138 -24.47 -29.39 43.04
N GLN A 139 -25.43 -28.74 43.70
CA GLN A 139 -25.48 -28.56 45.15
C GLN A 139 -26.90 -28.18 45.56
#